data_AF-A0A015KIJ0-F1
#
_entry.id   AF-A0A015KIJ0-F1
#
_cell.length_a   1.000
_cell.length_b   1.000
_cell.length_c   1.000
_cell.angle_alpha   90.00
_cell.angle_beta   90.00
_cell.angle_gamma   90.00
#
_symmetry.space_group_name_H-M   'P 1'
#
loop_
_entity.id
_entity.type
_entity.pdbx_description
1 polymer ?
#
loop_
_entity_poly.entity_id
_entity_poly.type
_entity_poly.pdbx_seq_one_letter_code
_entity_poly.pdbx_strand_id
1 'polypeptide(L)'
;MWKFSQLSAKNFPVKITQKISKMSSKFTQADKIKKYETERLIKYLREDSKSEGLELDNDFFTKLEEENITGHLFLKLTRQEFREFGMGLRPALELEDYIKKLCE
;
A
#
# COMPACT_ATOMS: atom_id res chain seq x y z
N MET A 1 -33.56 -23.08 -50.77
CA MET A 1 -33.28 -23.86 -49.54
C MET A 1 -31.80 -23.74 -49.25
N TRP A 2 -31.42 -22.96 -48.23
CA TRP A 2 -30.03 -22.85 -47.77
C TRP A 2 -29.79 -23.84 -46.62
N LYS A 3 -28.72 -24.60 -46.66
CA LYS A 3 -28.19 -25.32 -45.50
C LYS A 3 -26.77 -24.86 -45.23
N PHE A 4 -26.60 -24.05 -44.20
CA PHE A 4 -25.30 -23.81 -43.59
C PHE A 4 -25.04 -24.91 -42.55
N SER A 5 -23.97 -25.68 -42.75
CA SER A 5 -23.45 -26.63 -41.76
C SER A 5 -22.85 -25.87 -40.58
N GLN A 6 -23.32 -26.18 -39.37
CA GLN A 6 -22.76 -25.66 -38.13
C GLN A 6 -21.40 -26.34 -37.87
N LEU A 7 -20.32 -25.57 -37.89
CA LEU A 7 -19.03 -25.99 -37.36
C LEU A 7 -19.03 -25.79 -35.85
N SER A 8 -18.80 -26.90 -35.13
CA SER A 8 -18.74 -27.01 -33.67
C SER A 8 -17.69 -26.08 -33.07
N ALA A 9 -18.14 -25.08 -32.30
CA ALA A 9 -17.29 -24.28 -31.45
C ALA A 9 -16.83 -25.16 -30.27
N LYS A 10 -15.55 -25.53 -30.27
CA LYS A 10 -14.91 -26.27 -29.18
C LYS A 10 -15.07 -25.46 -27.89
N ASN A 11 -15.79 -26.04 -26.92
CA ASN A 11 -15.94 -25.52 -25.56
C ASN A 11 -14.57 -25.33 -24.89
N PHE A 12 -14.06 -24.10 -24.91
CA PHE A 12 -13.02 -23.68 -23.97
C PHE A 12 -13.65 -23.65 -22.56
N PRO A 13 -13.03 -24.29 -21.55
CA PRO A 13 -13.63 -24.34 -20.22
C PRO A 13 -13.56 -22.96 -19.56
N VAL A 14 -14.73 -22.31 -19.47
CA VAL A 14 -15.02 -21.09 -18.70
C VAL A 14 -14.44 -21.12 -17.26
N LYS A 15 -14.20 -22.32 -16.72
CA LYS A 15 -13.57 -22.55 -15.40
C LYS A 15 -12.13 -22.04 -15.29
N ILE A 16 -11.35 -22.02 -16.38
CA ILE A 16 -9.97 -21.48 -16.35
C ILE A 16 -10.02 -19.96 -16.22
N THR A 17 -10.94 -19.31 -16.92
CA THR A 17 -11.11 -17.85 -16.89
C THR A 17 -11.56 -17.33 -15.52
N GLN A 18 -12.42 -18.07 -14.81
CA GLN A 18 -12.81 -17.73 -13.43
C GLN A 18 -11.70 -17.92 -12.40
N LYS A 19 -10.74 -18.83 -12.64
CA LYS A 19 -9.62 -19.06 -11.73
C LYS A 19 -8.52 -18.00 -11.89
N ILE A 20 -8.33 -17.47 -13.10
CA ILE A 20 -7.38 -16.40 -13.38
C ILE A 20 -7.92 -15.03 -12.91
N SER A 21 -9.23 -14.78 -13.03
CA SER A 21 -9.84 -13.54 -12.52
C SER A 21 -9.81 -13.42 -10.99
N LYS A 22 -9.75 -14.55 -10.27
CA LYS A 22 -9.60 -14.61 -8.80
C LYS A 22 -8.14 -14.49 -8.33
N MET A 23 -7.20 -14.39 -9.27
CA MET A 23 -5.76 -14.21 -9.02
C MET A 23 -5.29 -12.80 -9.44
N SER A 24 -6.22 -11.86 -9.63
CA SER A 24 -5.91 -10.43 -9.51
C SER A 24 -5.64 -10.16 -8.04
N SER A 25 -4.40 -10.42 -7.59
CA SER A 25 -3.94 -9.96 -6.29
C SER A 25 -4.13 -8.45 -6.30
N LYS A 26 -5.07 -7.94 -5.50
CA LYS A 26 -5.23 -6.49 -5.31
C LYS A 26 -3.87 -5.98 -4.86
N PHE A 27 -3.20 -5.25 -5.74
CA PHE A 27 -1.91 -4.66 -5.43
C PHE A 27 -2.19 -3.46 -4.54
N THR A 28 -1.88 -3.61 -3.25
CA THR A 28 -2.18 -2.59 -2.24
C THR A 28 -1.20 -1.43 -2.35
N GLN A 29 -1.51 -0.30 -1.72
CA GLN A 29 -0.57 0.80 -1.65
C GLN A 29 0.66 0.41 -0.80
N ALA A 30 0.45 -0.40 0.25
CA ALA A 30 1.52 -1.00 1.04
C ALA A 30 2.49 -1.83 0.19
N ASP A 31 2.04 -2.58 -0.82
CA ASP A 31 2.92 -3.35 -1.72
C ASP A 31 3.88 -2.46 -2.55
N LYS A 32 3.48 -1.21 -2.83
CA LYS A 32 4.36 -0.20 -3.45
C LYS A 32 5.35 0.34 -2.44
N ILE A 33 4.84 0.82 -1.30
CA ILE A 33 5.63 1.49 -0.24
C ILE A 33 6.69 0.55 0.31
N LYS A 34 6.39 -0.75 0.44
CA LYS A 34 7.33 -1.78 0.89
C LYS A 34 8.65 -1.81 0.10
N LYS A 35 8.66 -1.32 -1.14
CA LYS A 35 9.84 -1.27 -2.03
C LYS A 35 10.57 0.07 -1.98
N TYR A 36 10.16 1.01 -1.15
CA TYR A 36 10.76 2.34 -1.11
C TYR A 36 11.95 2.35 -0.15
N GLU A 37 13.06 2.86 -0.66
CA GLU A 37 14.16 3.34 0.19
C GLU A 37 13.72 4.60 0.95
N THR A 38 14.43 4.91 2.03
CA THR A 38 14.11 5.96 2.99
C THR A 38 13.80 7.32 2.34
N GLU A 39 14.63 7.78 1.41
CA GLU A 39 14.41 9.05 0.69
C GLU A 39 13.07 9.07 -0.08
N ARG A 40 12.75 7.98 -0.77
CA ARG A 40 11.53 7.86 -1.56
C ARG A 40 10.30 7.75 -0.66
N LEU A 41 10.42 7.07 0.48
CA LEU A 41 9.39 7.03 1.51
C LEU A 41 9.10 8.44 2.04
N ILE A 42 10.13 9.20 2.43
CA ILE A 42 9.98 10.57 2.95
C ILE A 42 9.28 11.45 1.91
N LYS A 43 9.71 11.39 0.65
CA LYS A 43 9.08 12.16 -0.43
C LYS A 43 7.59 11.81 -0.57
N TYR A 44 7.28 10.51 -0.59
CA TYR A 44 5.90 10.02 -0.66
C TYR A 44 5.06 10.55 0.50
N LEU A 45 5.55 10.41 1.74
CA LEU A 45 4.82 10.85 2.93
C LEU A 45 4.60 12.37 2.93
N ARG A 46 5.57 13.18 2.52
CA ARG A 46 5.38 14.65 2.44
C ARG A 46 4.31 15.09 1.43
N GLU A 47 4.08 14.29 0.39
CA GLU A 47 3.06 14.53 -0.63
C GLU A 47 1.68 14.01 -0.16
N ASP A 48 1.62 12.77 0.33
CA ASP A 48 0.39 12.04 0.66
C ASP A 48 -0.20 12.44 2.02
N SER A 49 0.64 12.78 3.01
CA SER A 49 0.19 13.13 4.37
C SER A 49 -0.69 14.38 4.38
N LYS A 50 -0.45 15.31 3.44
CA LYS A 50 -1.23 16.55 3.30
C LYS A 50 -2.67 16.28 2.86
N SER A 51 -2.89 15.30 1.99
CA SER A 51 -4.25 14.91 1.56
C SER A 51 -5.02 14.18 2.65
N GLU A 52 -4.32 13.48 3.54
CA GLU A 52 -4.94 12.76 4.67
C GLU A 52 -5.09 13.63 5.94
N GLY A 53 -4.65 14.90 5.90
CA GLY A 53 -4.72 15.80 7.04
C GLY A 53 -3.77 15.43 8.19
N LEU A 54 -2.73 14.64 7.92
CA LEU A 54 -1.73 14.24 8.89
C LEU A 54 -0.72 15.37 9.12
N GLU A 55 -0.59 15.79 10.37
CA GLU A 55 0.41 16.78 10.80
C GLU A 55 1.72 16.07 11.17
N LEU A 56 2.53 15.74 10.15
CA LEU A 56 3.88 15.20 10.33
C LEU A 56 4.91 16.33 10.37
N ASP A 57 5.68 16.40 11.45
CA ASP A 57 6.73 17.40 11.62
C ASP A 57 8.05 16.99 10.95
N ASN A 58 9.03 17.91 10.94
CA ASN A 58 10.34 17.63 10.35
C ASN A 58 11.17 16.64 11.19
N ASP A 59 11.00 16.64 12.52
CA ASP A 59 11.74 15.75 13.41
C ASP A 59 11.42 14.28 13.13
N PHE A 60 10.17 13.97 12.83
CA PHE A 60 9.75 12.65 12.35
C PHE A 60 10.51 12.23 11.08
N PHE A 61 10.58 13.11 10.07
CA PHE A 61 11.29 12.79 8.83
C PHE A 61 12.80 12.64 9.04
N THR A 62 13.40 13.46 9.91
CA THR A 62 14.80 13.32 10.32
C THR A 62 15.04 11.97 11.00
N LYS A 63 14.14 11.50 11.86
CA LYS A 63 14.26 10.16 12.46
C LYS A 63 14.15 9.01 11.46
N LEU A 64 13.28 9.11 10.47
CA LEU A 64 13.25 8.12 9.40
C LEU A 64 14.59 8.07 8.64
N GLU A 65 15.21 9.22 8.39
CA GLU A 65 16.49 9.32 7.71
C GLU A 65 17.66 8.80 8.56
N GLU A 66 17.78 9.24 9.82
CA GLU A 66 18.85 8.83 10.75
C GLU A 66 18.86 7.33 11.03
N GLU A 67 17.68 6.74 11.23
CA GLU A 67 17.52 5.30 11.50
C GLU A 67 17.42 4.46 10.20
N ASN A 68 17.55 5.10 9.03
CA ASN A 68 17.41 4.48 7.71
C ASN A 68 16.15 3.61 7.57
N ILE A 69 15.01 4.16 7.98
CA ILE A 69 13.71 3.48 7.94
C ILE A 69 13.20 3.41 6.50
N THR A 70 13.39 2.24 5.88
CA THR A 70 12.80 1.93 4.58
C THR A 70 11.28 1.78 4.67
N GLY A 71 10.58 1.85 3.53
CA GLY A 71 9.13 1.67 3.49
C GLY A 71 8.66 0.31 4.01
N HIS A 72 9.48 -0.74 3.90
CA HIS A 72 9.17 -2.02 4.53
C HIS A 72 9.14 -1.95 6.05
N LEU A 73 10.09 -1.24 6.67
CA LEU A 73 10.16 -1.05 8.11
C LEU A 73 9.07 -0.09 8.60
N PHE A 74 8.84 1.00 7.87
CA PHE A 74 7.78 1.97 8.17
C PHE A 74 6.41 1.31 8.34
N LEU A 75 6.03 0.40 7.42
CA LEU A 75 4.76 -0.33 7.49
C LEU A 75 4.63 -1.27 8.71
N LYS A 76 5.72 -1.49 9.46
CA LYS A 76 5.74 -2.29 10.69
C LYS A 76 5.79 -1.45 11.96
N LEU A 77 6.06 -0.15 11.85
CA LEU A 77 6.08 0.74 12.99
C LEU A 77 4.70 0.78 13.64
N THR A 78 4.70 0.82 14.95
CA THR A 78 3.53 0.89 15.81
C THR A 78 3.41 2.29 16.39
N ARG A 79 2.24 2.58 16.96
CA ARG A 79 2.03 3.78 17.78
C ARG A 79 3.11 3.98 18.86
N GLN A 80 3.71 2.90 19.40
CA GLN A 80 4.75 3.06 20.40
C GLN A 80 6.04 3.64 19.82
N GLU A 81 6.54 3.10 18.71
CA GLU A 81 7.76 3.63 18.07
C GLU A 81 7.56 5.09 17.62
N PHE A 82 6.37 5.46 17.15
CA PHE A 82 6.07 6.86 16.83
C PHE A 82 6.17 7.80 18.04
N ARG A 83 5.75 7.35 19.23
CA ARG A 83 5.96 8.13 20.45
C ARG A 83 7.42 8.20 20.87
N GLU A 84 8.20 7.15 20.62
CA GLU A 84 9.65 7.13 20.87
C GLU A 84 10.39 8.08 19.91
N PHE A 85 9.82 8.34 18.73
CA PHE A 85 10.26 9.40 17.80
C PHE A 85 9.85 10.82 18.24
N GLY A 86 9.14 10.97 19.38
CA GLY A 86 8.75 12.25 19.94
C GLY A 86 7.31 12.69 19.62
N MET A 87 6.51 11.88 18.92
CA MET A 87 5.13 12.23 18.63
C MET A 87 4.23 12.19 19.88
N GLY A 88 3.31 13.15 19.96
CA GLY A 88 2.18 13.08 20.88
C GLY A 88 1.24 11.90 20.59
N LEU A 89 0.38 11.55 21.56
CA LEU A 89 -0.54 10.41 21.44
C LEU A 89 -1.46 10.49 20.21
N ARG A 90 -2.03 11.67 19.93
CA ARG A 90 -2.96 11.89 18.81
C ARG A 90 -2.29 11.68 17.43
N PRO A 91 -1.21 12.39 17.06
CA PRO A 91 -0.58 12.18 15.76
C PRO A 91 -0.06 10.74 15.59
N ALA A 92 0.43 10.10 16.66
CA ALA A 92 0.84 8.69 16.61
C ALA A 92 -0.33 7.73 16.32
N LEU A 93 -1.54 8.01 16.83
CA LEU A 93 -2.76 7.24 16.49
C LEU A 93 -3.16 7.45 15.04
N GLU A 94 -3.20 8.70 14.57
CA GLU A 94 -3.59 9.05 13.21
C GLU A 94 -2.63 8.41 12.18
N LEU A 95 -1.33 8.37 12.46
CA LEU A 95 -0.34 7.73 11.60
C LEU A 95 -0.45 6.20 11.59
N GLU A 96 -0.74 5.57 12.74
CA GLU A 96 -0.98 4.13 12.80
C GLU A 96 -2.21 3.74 11.97
N ASP A 97 -3.30 4.50 12.07
CA ASP A 97 -4.52 4.24 11.29
C ASP A 97 -4.31 4.50 9.79
N TYR A 98 -3.50 5.50 9.43
CA TYR A 98 -3.07 5.70 8.05
C TYR A 98 -2.32 4.47 7.50
N ILE A 99 -1.38 3.91 8.26
CA ILE A 99 -0.65 2.69 7.83
C ILE A 99 -1.60 1.50 7.63
N LYS A 100 -2.63 1.36 8.49
CA LYS A 100 -3.65 0.31 8.32
C LYS A 100 -4.40 0.48 6.99
N LYS A 101 -4.84 1.70 6.66
CA LYS A 101 -5.53 2.00 5.39
C LYS A 101 -4.67 1.69 4.16
N LEU A 102 -3.36 1.88 4.23
CA LEU A 102 -2.44 1.55 3.12
C LEU A 102 -2.41 0.04 2.81
N CYS A 103 -2.74 -0.79 3.79
CA CYS A 103 -2.73 -2.25 3.69
C CYS A 103 -4.08 -2.86 3.24
N GLU A 104 -5.14 -2.05 3.11
CA GLU A 104 -6.48 -2.47 2.66
C GLU A 104 -6.61 -2.52 1.13
#